data_AF-A0A4W5LP25-F1
#
_entry.id   AF-A0A4W5LP25-F1
#
_cell.length_a   1.000
_cell.length_b   1.000
_cell.length_c   1.000
_cell.angle_alpha   90.00
_cell.angle_beta   90.00
_cell.angle_gamma   90.00
#
_symmetry.space_group_name_H-M   'P 1'
#
loop_
_entity.id
_entity.type
_entity.pdbx_description
1 polymer ?
#
loop_
_entity_poly.entity_id
_entity_poly.type
_entity_poly.pdbx_seq_one_letter_code
_entity_poly.pdbx_strand_id
1 'polypeptide(L)'
;MAQTDDQKWIKLTTNGEWDTHTVNLKSGTNILYWRTTGILVGGKMVKPVLLRNIQIEGVAYTSECFPCRPGWFSSAPGSSSCQPCPRNTLSNKGAASCTPCPDTQYSHEGWSQCKERPPCSEKDYFQIHTACDSEGKVSHTHI
;
A
#
# COMPACT_ATOMS: atom_id res chain seq x y z
N MET A 1 -2.64 -32.28 21.47
CA MET A 1 -1.62 -32.13 20.41
C MET A 1 -0.89 -30.82 20.62
N ALA A 2 0.38 -30.90 20.99
CA ALA A 2 1.24 -29.74 21.24
C ALA A 2 1.56 -29.05 19.91
N GLN A 3 1.33 -27.73 19.83
CA GLN A 3 1.85 -26.93 18.72
C GLN A 3 3.38 -26.96 18.83
N THR A 4 4.05 -27.49 17.82
CA THR A 4 5.50 -27.46 17.69
C THR A 4 5.97 -26.00 17.63
N ASP A 5 7.04 -25.68 18.36
CA ASP A 5 7.56 -24.32 18.56
C ASP A 5 7.95 -23.63 17.23
N ASP A 6 8.14 -24.41 16.16
CA ASP A 6 8.43 -23.94 14.80
C ASP A 6 7.27 -23.16 14.15
N GLN A 7 6.02 -23.31 14.61
CA GLN A 7 4.88 -22.56 14.07
C GLN A 7 4.68 -21.20 14.75
N LYS A 8 5.41 -20.91 15.83
CA LYS A 8 5.27 -19.71 16.64
C LYS A 8 6.03 -18.50 16.07
N TRP A 9 7.05 -18.74 15.26
CA TRP A 9 7.98 -17.70 14.82
C TRP A 9 7.93 -17.52 13.31
N ILE A 10 7.68 -16.27 12.88
CA ILE A 10 7.77 -15.88 11.46
C ILE A 10 9.26 -15.87 11.10
N LYS A 11 9.62 -16.48 9.97
CA LYS A 11 10.99 -16.46 9.46
C LYS A 11 11.39 -15.03 9.09
N LEU A 12 12.63 -14.66 9.43
CA LEU A 12 13.20 -13.37 9.05
C LEU A 12 13.46 -13.35 7.54
N THR A 13 12.90 -12.35 6.84
CA THR A 13 13.23 -12.09 5.44
C THR A 13 14.34 -11.07 5.34
N THR A 14 15.15 -11.16 4.28
CA THR A 14 16.21 -10.18 3.98
C THR A 14 15.93 -9.48 2.66
N ASN A 15 16.58 -8.34 2.41
CA ASN A 15 16.59 -7.68 1.11
C ASN A 15 15.22 -7.31 0.49
N GLY A 16 14.19 -7.09 1.32
CA GLY A 16 12.86 -6.66 0.85
C GLY A 16 11.96 -7.79 0.37
N GLU A 17 12.36 -9.04 0.61
CA GLU A 17 11.53 -10.22 0.36
C GLU A 17 10.33 -10.27 1.32
N TRP A 18 9.20 -10.75 0.78
CA TRP A 18 7.97 -10.98 1.53
C TRP A 18 7.79 -12.47 1.73
N ASP A 19 7.48 -12.88 2.97
CA ASP A 19 7.17 -14.27 3.31
C ASP A 19 5.74 -14.37 3.88
N THR A 20 5.13 -15.54 3.75
CA THR A 20 3.77 -15.81 4.22
C THR A 20 3.81 -16.86 5.32
N HIS A 21 3.27 -16.51 6.50
CA HIS A 21 3.17 -17.41 7.64
C HIS A 21 1.71 -17.76 7.94
N THR A 22 1.42 -19.06 8.04
CA THR A 22 0.05 -19.58 8.29
C THR A 22 -0.02 -20.30 9.63
N VAL A 23 -0.99 -19.90 10.46
CA VAL A 23 -1.25 -20.49 11.77
C VAL A 23 -2.66 -21.06 11.81
N ASN A 24 -2.79 -22.33 12.19
CA ASN A 24 -4.10 -22.95 12.40
C ASN A 24 -4.73 -22.41 13.69
N LEU A 25 -5.88 -21.75 13.56
CA LEU A 25 -6.63 -21.23 14.70
C LEU A 25 -7.47 -22.33 15.35
N LYS A 26 -7.63 -22.26 16.67
CA LYS A 26 -8.54 -23.15 17.40
C LYS A 26 -9.96 -22.58 17.36
N SER A 27 -10.96 -23.43 17.55
CA SER A 27 -12.33 -22.96 17.77
C SER A 27 -12.40 -22.09 19.04
N GLY A 28 -13.13 -20.97 18.97
CA GLY A 28 -13.29 -20.01 20.05
C GLY A 28 -12.49 -18.71 19.86
N THR A 29 -12.30 -17.98 20.96
CA THR A 29 -11.59 -16.68 20.93
C THR A 29 -10.08 -16.91 20.80
N ASN A 30 -9.49 -16.38 19.73
CA ASN A 30 -8.04 -16.40 19.51
C ASN A 30 -7.50 -14.98 19.68
N ILE A 31 -6.37 -14.83 20.39
CA ILE A 31 -5.67 -13.55 20.52
C ILE A 31 -4.39 -13.61 19.68
N LEU A 32 -4.32 -12.69 18.73
CA LEU A 32 -3.29 -12.57 17.71
C LEU A 32 -2.58 -11.23 17.99
N TYR A 33 -1.35 -11.24 18.54
CA TYR A 33 -0.59 -10.03 18.87
C TYR A 33 0.86 -10.09 18.39
N TRP A 34 1.30 -9.03 17.69
CA TRP A 34 2.62 -8.98 17.04
C TRP A 34 3.56 -8.14 17.87
N ARG A 35 4.77 -8.66 18.15
CA ARG A 35 5.81 -7.92 18.86
C ARG A 35 7.01 -7.75 17.94
N THR A 36 7.30 -6.51 17.57
CA THR A 36 8.49 -6.14 16.81
C THR A 36 9.56 -5.63 17.77
N THR A 37 10.79 -6.13 17.67
CA THR A 37 11.91 -5.66 18.49
C THR A 37 12.89 -4.87 17.62
N GLY A 38 13.11 -3.60 17.98
CA GLY A 38 14.10 -2.74 17.32
C GLY A 38 15.53 -3.01 17.80
N ILE A 39 16.33 -3.60 16.93
CA ILE A 39 17.80 -3.72 16.92
C ILE A 39 18.55 -2.36 16.87
N LEU A 40 19.13 -1.80 17.94
CA LEU A 40 20.17 -0.76 17.77
C LEU A 40 21.54 -1.44 17.70
N VAL A 41 22.15 -1.49 16.51
CA VAL A 41 23.50 -2.03 16.32
C VAL A 41 24.42 -0.90 15.85
N GLY A 42 25.39 -0.51 16.68
CA GLY A 42 26.40 0.49 16.34
C GLY A 42 25.84 1.89 16.04
N GLY A 43 24.76 2.31 16.70
CA GLY A 43 24.17 3.64 16.53
C GLY A 43 23.31 3.83 15.27
N LYS A 44 23.11 2.78 14.47
CA LYS A 44 22.19 2.78 13.32
C LYS A 44 20.92 2.01 13.66
N MET A 45 19.77 2.62 13.33
CA MET A 45 18.46 1.98 13.50
C MET A 45 18.28 0.90 12.43
N VAL A 46 18.09 -0.36 12.84
CA VAL A 46 17.78 -1.45 11.91
C VAL A 46 16.41 -1.20 11.27
N LYS A 47 16.26 -1.61 10.00
CA LYS A 47 15.02 -1.43 9.22
C LYS A 47 13.80 -1.98 9.99
N PRO A 48 12.65 -1.28 9.97
CA PRO A 48 11.45 -1.73 10.66
C PRO A 48 10.88 -3.01 10.02
N VAL A 49 10.23 -3.84 10.85
CA VAL A 49 9.42 -4.98 10.37
C VAL A 49 8.16 -4.44 9.72
N LEU A 50 7.84 -4.93 8.52
CA LEU A 50 6.66 -4.52 7.76
C LEU A 50 5.67 -5.69 7.68
N LEU A 51 4.38 -5.40 7.93
CA LEU A 51 3.28 -6.34 7.73
C LEU A 51 2.42 -5.87 6.57
N ARG A 52 2.24 -6.73 5.57
CA ARG A 52 1.47 -6.40 4.36
C ARG A 52 -0.02 -6.71 4.51
N ASN A 53 -0.35 -7.93 4.94
CA ASN A 53 -1.73 -8.37 5.05
C ASN A 53 -1.89 -9.39 6.19
N ILE A 54 -3.06 -9.38 6.83
CA ILE A 54 -3.46 -10.38 7.83
C ILE A 54 -4.81 -10.92 7.36
N GLN A 55 -4.86 -12.22 7.06
CA GLN A 55 -6.05 -12.91 6.57
C GLN A 55 -6.43 -14.00 7.56
N ILE A 56 -7.72 -14.04 7.93
CA ILE A 56 -8.29 -15.04 8.82
C ILE A 56 -9.35 -15.82 8.03
N GLU A 57 -9.18 -17.13 7.95
CA GLU A 57 -10.07 -18.03 7.20
C GLU A 57 -10.79 -18.99 8.16
N GLY A 58 -11.92 -19.57 7.72
CA GLY A 58 -12.66 -20.55 8.51
C GLY A 58 -13.44 -19.98 9.71
N VAL A 59 -13.61 -18.66 9.78
CA VAL A 59 -14.58 -18.04 10.70
C VAL A 59 -15.99 -18.44 10.28
N ALA A 60 -16.84 -18.79 11.26
CA ALA A 60 -18.26 -19.03 10.99
C ALA A 60 -18.80 -17.81 10.25
N TYR A 61 -19.44 -18.05 9.10
CA TYR A 61 -20.00 -17.04 8.20
C TYR A 61 -20.55 -15.86 9.02
N THR A 62 -19.84 -14.73 8.99
CA THR A 62 -20.47 -13.47 9.36
C THR A 62 -21.57 -13.27 8.33
N SER A 63 -22.81 -13.14 8.78
CA SER A 63 -23.97 -12.85 7.92
C SER A 63 -23.85 -11.50 7.22
N GLU A 64 -22.78 -10.75 7.50
CA GLU A 64 -22.49 -9.44 6.97
C GLU A 64 -21.07 -9.37 6.41
N CYS A 65 -20.90 -8.68 5.29
CA CYS A 65 -19.59 -8.45 4.69
C CYS A 65 -18.80 -7.41 5.48
N PHE A 66 -17.50 -7.66 5.68
CA PHE A 66 -16.63 -6.62 6.19
C PHE A 66 -16.49 -5.50 5.15
N PRO A 67 -16.69 -4.23 5.54
CA PRO A 67 -16.49 -3.11 4.63
C PRO A 67 -15.02 -3.02 4.18
N CYS A 68 -14.80 -2.69 2.91
CA CYS A 68 -13.46 -2.50 2.36
C CYS A 68 -12.65 -1.50 3.19
N ARG A 69 -11.36 -1.78 3.37
CA ARG A 69 -10.46 -0.83 4.03
C ARG A 69 -10.33 0.47 3.20
N PRO A 70 -10.00 1.61 3.82
CA PRO A 70 -9.73 2.84 3.08
C PRO A 70 -8.67 2.66 1.98
N GLY A 71 -8.86 3.32 0.84
CA GLY A 71 -8.06 3.14 -0.37
C GLY A 71 -8.42 1.89 -1.19
N TRP A 72 -9.41 1.12 -0.74
CA TRP A 72 -9.97 -0.04 -1.44
C TRP A 72 -11.49 0.12 -1.56
N PHE A 73 -12.08 -0.44 -2.60
CA PHE A 73 -13.51 -0.31 -2.89
C PHE A 73 -14.10 -1.65 -3.39
N SER A 74 -15.42 -1.76 -3.35
CA SER A 74 -16.15 -2.87 -3.99
C SER A 74 -17.40 -2.34 -4.67
N SER A 75 -17.46 -2.44 -6.00
CA SER A 75 -18.62 -1.98 -6.77
C SER A 75 -19.88 -2.82 -6.55
N ALA A 76 -19.71 -4.08 -6.16
CA ALA A 76 -20.79 -5.01 -5.93
C ALA A 76 -21.02 -5.22 -4.42
N PRO A 77 -22.25 -4.99 -3.91
CA PRO A 77 -22.64 -5.44 -2.58
C PRO A 77 -22.45 -6.96 -2.46
N GLY A 78 -21.94 -7.44 -1.33
CA GLY A 78 -21.72 -8.87 -1.13
C GLY A 78 -20.45 -9.43 -1.80
N SER A 79 -19.62 -8.59 -2.43
CA SER A 79 -18.35 -9.06 -3.01
C SER A 79 -17.47 -9.69 -1.93
N SER A 80 -16.87 -10.84 -2.27
CA SER A 80 -15.89 -11.54 -1.43
C SER A 80 -14.52 -10.86 -1.43
N SER A 81 -14.30 -9.87 -2.30
CA SER A 81 -13.03 -9.16 -2.42
C SER A 81 -13.21 -7.67 -2.70
N CYS A 82 -12.26 -6.88 -2.20
CA CYS A 82 -12.14 -5.45 -2.50
C CYS A 82 -11.03 -5.24 -3.53
N GLN A 83 -11.18 -4.22 -4.36
CA GLN A 83 -10.19 -3.78 -5.34
C GLN A 83 -9.45 -2.52 -4.84
N PRO A 84 -8.15 -2.37 -5.12
CA PRO A 84 -7.44 -1.15 -4.76
C PRO A 84 -7.95 0.02 -5.61
N CYS A 85 -7.97 1.21 -5.03
CA CYS A 85 -8.22 2.41 -5.81
C CYS A 85 -7.05 2.70 -6.76
N PRO A 86 -7.30 3.00 -8.04
CA PRO A 86 -6.25 3.33 -9.00
C PRO A 86 -5.54 4.64 -8.61
N ARG A 87 -4.40 4.91 -9.26
CA ARG A 87 -3.62 6.15 -9.04
C ARG A 87 -4.51 7.39 -9.23
N ASN A 88 -4.19 8.44 -8.47
CA ASN A 88 -4.95 9.70 -8.43
C ASN A 88 -6.40 9.55 -7.97
N THR A 89 -6.72 8.47 -7.25
CA THR A 89 -8.03 8.29 -6.59
C THR A 89 -7.87 7.82 -5.15
N LEU A 90 -8.90 8.02 -4.32
CA LEU A 90 -8.99 7.55 -2.95
C LEU A 90 -10.36 6.92 -2.67
N SER A 91 -10.48 6.21 -1.55
CA SER A 91 -11.78 5.78 -1.03
C SER A 91 -11.81 5.76 0.49
N ASN A 92 -12.99 6.04 1.03
CA ASN A 92 -13.28 5.83 2.44
C ASN A 92 -13.57 4.35 2.73
N LYS A 93 -13.61 3.99 4.01
CA LYS A 93 -13.97 2.64 4.46
C LYS A 93 -15.35 2.25 3.91
N GLY A 94 -15.44 1.09 3.27
CA GLY A 94 -16.69 0.54 2.72
C GLY A 94 -17.19 1.22 1.46
N ALA A 95 -16.36 1.99 0.75
CA ALA A 95 -16.79 2.68 -0.46
C ALA A 95 -17.15 1.70 -1.60
N ALA A 96 -18.17 2.07 -2.37
CA ALA A 96 -18.55 1.35 -3.59
C ALA A 96 -17.75 1.77 -4.83
N SER A 97 -17.02 2.88 -4.75
CA SER A 97 -16.22 3.44 -5.82
C SER A 97 -15.08 4.31 -5.28
N CYS A 98 -14.12 4.63 -6.13
CA CYS A 98 -13.04 5.55 -5.81
C CYS A 98 -13.39 6.97 -6.27
N THR A 99 -12.95 7.96 -5.49
CA THR A 99 -13.11 9.38 -5.76
C THR A 99 -11.79 9.94 -6.27
N PRO A 100 -11.76 10.73 -7.36
CA PRO A 100 -10.53 11.35 -7.86
C PRO A 100 -9.94 12.34 -6.85
N CYS A 101 -8.61 12.43 -6.83
CA CYS A 101 -7.89 13.46 -6.10
C CYS A 101 -8.12 14.84 -6.73
N PRO A 102 -8.10 15.92 -5.93
CA PRO A 102 -7.98 17.28 -6.46
C PRO A 102 -6.74 17.45 -7.34
N ASP A 103 -6.78 18.37 -8.30
CA ASP A 103 -5.68 18.59 -9.25
C ASP A 103 -4.35 18.99 -8.59
N THR A 104 -4.40 19.60 -7.39
CA THR A 104 -3.21 19.94 -6.61
C THR A 104 -2.61 18.74 -5.87
N GLN A 105 -3.31 17.61 -5.83
CA GLN A 105 -2.93 16.43 -5.06
C GLN A 105 -2.74 15.20 -5.97
N TYR A 106 -2.13 14.16 -5.39
CA TYR A 106 -1.91 12.88 -6.05
C TYR A 106 -2.04 11.73 -5.06
N SER A 107 -2.31 10.54 -5.56
CA SER A 107 -2.30 9.31 -4.77
C SER A 107 -1.72 8.15 -5.58
N HIS A 108 -1.09 7.21 -4.89
CA HIS A 108 -0.72 5.93 -5.50
C HIS A 108 -1.85 4.92 -5.35
N GLU A 109 -1.74 3.82 -6.08
CA GLU A 109 -2.67 2.72 -6.00
C GLU A 109 -2.84 2.23 -4.55
N GLY A 110 -4.09 2.08 -4.11
CA GLY A 110 -4.42 1.60 -2.77
C GLY A 110 -4.21 2.61 -1.64
N TRP A 111 -3.91 3.88 -1.94
CA TRP A 111 -3.83 4.93 -0.92
C TRP A 111 -5.21 5.35 -0.42
N SER A 112 -5.31 5.56 0.89
CA SER A 112 -6.54 6.02 1.54
C SER A 112 -6.74 7.53 1.49
N GLN A 113 -5.76 8.28 0.99
CA GLN A 113 -5.77 9.73 0.97
C GLN A 113 -4.89 10.25 -0.17
N CYS A 114 -5.24 11.42 -0.67
CA CYS A 114 -4.42 12.17 -1.61
C CYS A 114 -3.39 12.99 -0.82
N LYS A 115 -2.20 13.16 -1.39
CA LYS A 115 -1.14 14.02 -0.85
C LYS A 115 -0.90 15.19 -1.79
N GLU A 116 -0.49 16.32 -1.24
CA GLU A 116 -0.11 17.48 -2.03
C GLU A 116 1.01 17.16 -3.02
N ARG A 117 0.86 17.64 -4.25
CA ARG A 117 1.94 17.56 -5.24
C ARG A 117 3.04 18.54 -4.80
N PRO A 118 4.29 18.08 -4.67
CA PRO A 118 5.40 19.00 -4.41
C PRO A 118 5.53 19.99 -5.58
N PRO A 119 5.96 21.23 -5.32
CA PRO A 119 6.26 22.18 -6.38
C PRO A 119 7.39 21.65 -7.26
N CYS A 120 7.32 21.89 -8.56
CA CYS A 120 8.40 21.58 -9.48
C CYS A 120 9.66 22.37 -9.07
N SER A 121 10.80 21.68 -9.08
CA SER A 121 12.12 22.29 -8.92
C SER A 121 12.76 22.54 -10.28
N GLU A 122 13.82 23.35 -10.34
CA GLU A 122 14.57 23.59 -11.60
C GLU A 122 15.05 22.30 -12.27
N LYS A 123 15.24 21.22 -11.50
CA LYS A 123 15.67 19.91 -11.99
C LYS A 123 14.54 19.10 -12.64
N ASP A 124 13.30 19.47 -12.38
CA ASP A 124 12.12 18.80 -12.94
C ASP A 124 11.71 19.38 -14.30
N TYR A 125 12.27 20.55 -14.67
CA TYR A 125 12.08 21.13 -15.99
C TYR A 125 13.06 20.51 -16.99
N PHE A 126 12.54 20.06 -18.12
CA PHE A 126 13.37 19.58 -19.21
C PHE A 126 13.40 20.63 -20.32
N GLN A 127 14.61 21.03 -20.72
CA GLN A 127 14.77 21.88 -21.90
C GLN A 127 14.59 21.03 -23.15
N ILE A 128 13.52 21.31 -23.90
CA ILE A 128 13.34 20.78 -25.25
C ILE A 128 13.75 21.83 -26.27
N HIS A 129 14.51 21.40 -27.28
CA HIS A 129 14.91 22.26 -28.39
C HIS A 129 14.07 21.94 -29.62
N THR A 130 13.61 22.98 -30.31
CA THR A 130 12.97 22.82 -31.62
C THR A 130 14.01 22.49 -32.69
N ALA A 131 13.55 22.02 -33.86
CA ALA A 131 14.40 21.95 -35.05
C ALA A 131 14.93 23.35 -35.43
N CYS A 132 16.05 23.38 -36.15
CA CYS A 132 16.63 24.63 -36.66
C CYS A 132 15.67 25.28 -37.67
N ASP A 133 15.48 26.59 -37.54
CA ASP A 133 14.81 27.40 -38.55
C ASP A 133 15.72 27.69 -39.76
N SER A 134 15.20 28.41 -40.76
CA SER A 134 15.93 28.79 -41.97
C SER A 134 17.14 29.70 -41.71
N GLU A 135 17.24 30.29 -40.53
CA GLU A 135 18.40 31.10 -40.10
C GLU A 135 19.37 30.30 -39.23
N GLY A 136 19.13 29.01 -39.02
CA GLY A 136 19.97 28.13 -38.21
C GLY A 136 19.80 28.30 -36.70
N LYS A 137 18.69 28.89 -36.24
CA LYS A 137 18.40 29.10 -34.81
C LYS A 137 17.46 28.01 -34.28
N VAL A 138 17.64 27.69 -33.00
CA VAL A 138 16.73 26.80 -32.24
C VAL A 138 16.06 27.59 -31.12
N SER A 139 14.80 27.28 -30.86
CA SER A 139 14.08 27.79 -29.69
C SER A 139 14.09 26.72 -28.59
N HIS A 140 14.31 27.12 -27.34
CA HIS A 140 14.14 26.25 -26.19
C HIS A 140 12.86 26.60 -25.44
N THR A 141 12.12 25.59 -24.99
CA THR A 141 10.97 25.76 -24.11
C THR A 141 11.20 24.93 -22.86
N HIS A 142 10.87 25.48 -21.70
CA HIS A 142 10.84 24.76 -20.43
C HIS A 142 9.46 24.13 -20.27
N ILE A 143 9.42 22.81 -20.09
CA ILE A 143 8.20 22.05 -19.72
C ILE A 143 8.41 21.44 -18.35
#